data_AF-A0A927LUX4-F1
#
_entry.id   AF-A0A927LUX4-F1
#
_cell.length_a   1.000
_cell.length_b   1.000
_cell.length_c   1.000
_cell.angle_alpha   90.00
_cell.angle_beta   90.00
_cell.angle_gamma   90.00
#
_symmetry.space_group_name_H-M   'P 1'
#
loop_
_entity.id
_entity.type
_entity.pdbx_description
1 polymer ?
#
loop_
_entity_poly.entity_id
_entity_poly.type
_entity_poly.pdbx_seq_one_letter_code
_entity_poly.pdbx_strand_id
1 'polypeptide(L)' 'MYPTLRDKELIFCYLEAVRLQLDEEFLVLLRAEIKNRDLPITLDALSEEPCTSRAQQSIVRS' A
#
# COMPACT_ATOMS: atom_id res chain seq x y z
N MET A 1 24.98 -13.75 -8.93
CA MET A 1 23.66 -13.96 -8.29
C MET A 1 23.03 -12.59 -8.16
N TYR A 2 21.88 -12.33 -8.78
CA TYR A 2 21.20 -11.04 -8.62
C TYR A 2 20.54 -10.98 -7.24
N PRO A 3 20.61 -9.85 -6.52
CA PRO A 3 19.95 -9.73 -5.23
C PRO A 3 18.44 -9.84 -5.42
N THR A 4 17.81 -10.77 -4.70
CA THR A 4 16.35 -10.89 -4.64
C THR A 4 15.82 -9.93 -3.58
N LEU A 5 14.73 -9.21 -3.88
CA LEU A 5 14.02 -8.40 -2.89
C LEU A 5 13.54 -9.30 -1.74
N ARG A 6 13.64 -8.82 -0.50
CA ARG A 6 12.96 -9.45 0.64
C ARG A 6 11.46 -9.23 0.51
N ASP A 7 10.67 -10.09 1.11
CA ASP A 7 9.20 -10.09 0.95
C ASP A 7 8.56 -8.73 1.29
N LYS A 8 9.02 -8.09 2.36
CA LYS A 8 8.57 -6.74 2.75
C LYS A 8 8.90 -5.68 1.69
N GLU A 9 10.07 -5.79 1.06
CA GLU A 9 10.52 -4.85 0.03
C GLU A 9 9.75 -5.07 -1.27
N LEU A 10 9.42 -6.32 -1.59
CA LEU A 10 8.62 -6.68 -2.75
C LEU A 10 7.18 -6.14 -2.62
N ILE A 11 6.54 -6.33 -1.46
CA ILE A 11 5.20 -5.80 -1.19
C ILE A 11 5.22 -4.27 -1.23
N PHE A 12 6.20 -3.64 -0.57
CA PHE A 12 6.34 -2.17 -0.58
C PHE A 12 6.53 -1.63 -2.00
N CYS A 13 7.40 -2.27 -2.79
CA CYS A 13 7.63 -1.90 -4.19
C CYS A 13 6.36 -1.99 -5.02
N TYR A 14 5.57 -3.05 -4.84
CA TYR A 14 4.28 -3.20 -5.52
C TYR A 14 3.28 -2.10 -5.12
N LEU A 15 3.13 -1.80 -3.83
CA LEU A 15 2.20 -0.76 -3.37
C LEU A 15 2.60 0.63 -3.88
N GLU A 16 3.89 0.97 -3.81
CA GLU A 16 4.39 2.24 -4.34
C GLU A 16 4.26 2.32 -5.86
N ALA A 17 4.52 1.22 -6.58
CA ALA A 17 4.34 1.18 -8.03
C ALA A 17 2.87 1.41 -8.44
N VAL A 18 1.92 0.84 -7.69
CA VAL A 18 0.49 1.11 -7.87
C VAL A 18 0.17 2.57 -7.59
N ARG A 19 0.67 3.12 -6.46
CA ARG A 19 0.44 4.53 -6.07
C ARG A 19 0.98 5.52 -7.10
N LEU A 20 2.13 5.21 -7.70
CA LEU A 20 2.78 6.02 -8.72
C LEU A 20 2.23 5.79 -10.14
N GLN A 21 1.26 4.87 -10.31
CA GLN A 21 0.70 4.49 -11.60
C GLN A 21 1.79 4.11 -12.61
N LEU A 22 2.75 3.30 -12.15
CA LEU A 22 3.80 2.78 -13.01
C LEU A 22 3.23 1.83 -14.06
N ASP A 23 4.08 1.49 -15.03
CA ASP A 23 3.77 0.61 -16.15
C ASP A 23 3.06 -0.69 -15.74
N GLU A 24 2.02 -1.07 -16.48
CA GLU A 24 1.19 -2.23 -16.17
C GLU A 24 1.98 -3.55 -16.28
N GLU A 25 2.90 -3.68 -17.24
CA GLU A 25 3.75 -4.86 -17.36
C GLU A 25 4.63 -5.01 -16.11
N PHE A 26 5.15 -3.90 -15.59
CA PHE A 26 5.94 -3.90 -14.36
C PHE A 26 5.09 -4.34 -13.15
N LEU A 27 3.85 -3.87 -13.04
CA LEU A 27 2.92 -4.27 -11.98
C LEU A 27 2.55 -5.76 -12.06
N VAL A 28 2.38 -6.30 -13.28
CA VAL A 28 2.10 -7.72 -13.51
C VAL A 28 3.27 -8.58 -13.05
N LEU A 29 4.51 -8.18 -13.33
CA LEU A 29 5.71 -8.89 -12.87
C LEU A 29 5.79 -8.95 -11.34
N LEU A 30 5.56 -7.82 -10.66
CA LEU A 30 5.57 -7.77 -9.20
C LEU A 30 4.46 -8.65 -8.59
N ARG A 31 3.26 -8.62 -9.16
CA ARG A 31 2.12 -9.44 -8.71
C ARG A 31 2.38 -10.93 -8.89
N ALA A 32 3.02 -11.32 -10.00
CA ALA A 32 3.39 -12.71 -10.26
C ALA A 32 4.41 -13.21 -9.22
N GLU A 33 5.41 -12.41 -8.90
CA GLU A 33 6.43 -12.77 -7.89
C GLU A 33 5.82 -12.84 -6.47
N ILE A 34 4.94 -11.90 -6.12
CA ILE A 34 4.21 -11.94 -4.84
C ILE A 34 3.37 -13.21 -4.72
N LYS A 35 2.64 -13.58 -5.78
CA LYS A 35 1.83 -14.81 -5.83
C LYS A 35 2.71 -16.06 -5.72
N ASN A 36 3.86 -16.07 -6.39
CA ASN A 36 4.82 -17.18 -6.34
C ASN A 36 5.35 -17.43 -4.92
N ARG A 37 5.44 -16.37 -4.11
CA ARG A 37 5.89 -16.42 -2.71
C ARG A 37 4.75 -16.54 -1.69
N ASP A 38 3.50 -16.64 -2.15
CA ASP A 38 2.30 -16.70 -1.32
C ASP A 38 2.20 -15.54 -0.30
N LEU A 39 2.61 -14.34 -0.71
CA LEU A 39 2.60 -13.17 0.18
C LEU A 39 1.23 -12.49 0.20
N PRO A 40 0.67 -12.17 1.38
CA PRO A 40 -0.58 -11.45 1.47
C PRO A 40 -0.41 -9.99 1.05
N ILE A 41 -1.23 -9.54 0.10
CA ILE A 41 -1.37 -8.11 -0.25
C ILE A 41 -2.66 -7.61 0.37
N THR A 42 -2.58 -6.89 1.48
CA THR A 42 -3.72 -6.15 2.03
C THR A 42 -3.80 -4.80 1.32
N LEU A 43 -4.68 -4.69 0.32
CA LEU A 43 -4.98 -3.43 -0.39
C LEU A 43 -5.84 -2.47 0.46
N ASP A 44 -6.34 -2.91 1.61
CA ASP A 44 -7.20 -2.12 2.52
C ASP A 44 -6.53 -0.85 3.07
N ALA A 45 -5.21 -0.69 2.93
CA ALA A 45 -4.51 0.52 3.33
C ALA A 45 -4.58 1.67 2.31
N LEU A 46 -5.18 1.45 1.13
CA LEU A 46 -5.36 2.48 0.08
C LEU A 46 -6.77 3.06 0.04
N SER A 47 -7.68 2.60 0.90
CA SER A 47 -8.98 3.23 1.10
C SER A 47 -8.79 4.46 1.97
N GLU A 48 -8.57 5.60 1.34
CA GLU A 48 -8.60 6.92 1.98
C GLU A 48 -9.96 7.14 2.66
N GLU A 49 -10.01 7.07 3.98
CA GLU A 49 -10.70 8.13 4.72
C GLU A 49 -9.62 9.06 5.27
N PRO A 50 -9.52 10.32 4.78
CA PRO A 50 -8.87 11.33 5.60
C PRO A 50 -9.64 11.38 6.91
N CYS A 51 -8.97 11.22 8.05
CA CYS A 51 -9.52 11.63 9.33
C CYS A 51 -9.74 13.14 9.27
N THR A 52 -10.84 13.56 8.64
CA THR A 52 -11.21 14.95 8.52
C THR A 52 -11.50 15.46 9.92
N SER A 53 -10.62 16.35 10.37
CA SER A 53 -10.87 17.31 11.43
C SER A 53 -12.24 17.98 11.27
N ARG A 54 -13.07 17.92 12.33
CA ARG A 54 -14.26 18.74 12.73
C ARG A 54 -15.52 17.89 12.88
N ALA A 55 -16.34 18.00 13.93
CA ALA A 55 -16.50 18.95 15.03
C ALA A 55 -17.09 18.18 16.23
N GLN A 56 -16.69 18.41 17.47
CA GLN A 56 -17.36 19.39 18.33
C GLN A 56 -16.42 19.80 19.47
N GLN A 57 -15.87 21.00 19.36
CA GLN A 57 -15.58 21.81 20.53
C GLN A 57 -16.92 22.21 21.15
N SER A 58 -17.32 21.52 22.20
CA SER A 58 -18.38 21.92 23.14
C SER A 58 -18.00 21.20 24.44
N ILE A 59 -17.74 21.86 25.57
CA ILE A 59 -18.59 22.85 26.22
C ILE A 59 -17.73 23.83 27.04
N VAL A 60 -18.11 25.09 26.99
CA VAL A 60 -17.73 26.19 27.89
C VAL A 60 -18.37 25.97 29.27
N ARG A 61 -17.53 26.03 30.32
CA ARG A 61 -17.78 26.43 31.73
C ARG A 61 -19.15 26.14 32.38
N SER A 62 -19.09 25.46 33.53
CA SER A 62 -19.59 25.98 34.81
C SER A 62 -18.68 25.48 35.93
#